data_AF-A0A933Z3V8-F1
#
_entry.id   AF-A0A933Z3V8-F1
#
_cell.length_a   1.000
_cell.length_b   1.000
_cell.length_c   1.000
_cell.angle_alpha   90.00
_cell.angle_beta   90.00
_cell.angle_gamma   90.00
#
_symmetry.space_group_name_H-M   'P 1'
#
loop_
_entity.id
_entity.type
_entity.pdbx_description
1 polymer ?
#
loop_
_entity_poly.entity_id
_entity_poly.type
_entity_poly.pdbx_seq_one_letter_code
_entity_poly.pdbx_strand_id
1 'polypeptide(L)'
;MSQYMQIRVRVEPVYKDGLAKAFPRLQALLSQEDNRLIKESPPLYDLVPTLVALSQRRDLPGKLGEAIYRLGQPIVQIRLKAEEALSGWRLAAAEKLLNDLEDAFAALEQALPPV
;
A
#
# COMPACT_ATOMS: atom_id res chain seq x y z
N MET A 1 -24.81 -4.88 19.43
CA MET A 1 -24.55 -5.37 18.06
C MET A 1 -25.76 -6.17 17.60
N SER A 2 -26.09 -6.18 16.31
CA SER A 2 -27.25 -6.94 15.80
C SER A 2 -27.01 -8.45 15.90
N GLN A 3 -28.05 -9.21 16.23
CA GLN A 3 -27.99 -10.66 16.45
C GLN A 3 -27.88 -11.45 15.13
N TYR A 4 -28.28 -10.85 14.01
CA TYR A 4 -28.38 -11.54 12.71
C TYR A 4 -27.76 -10.76 11.55
N MET A 5 -27.20 -9.58 11.81
CA MET A 5 -26.66 -8.71 10.76
C MET A 5 -25.33 -8.11 11.20
N GLN A 6 -24.40 -8.03 10.27
CA GLN A 6 -23.12 -7.36 10.46
C GLN A 6 -22.84 -6.48 9.25
N ILE A 7 -22.41 -5.25 9.50
CA ILE A 7 -21.86 -4.40 8.46
C ILE A 7 -20.36 -4.70 8.38
N ARG A 8 -19.88 -4.94 7.16
CA ARG A 8 -18.47 -5.20 6.88
C ARG A 8 -17.95 -4.11 5.94
N VAL A 9 -16.88 -3.46 6.33
CA VAL A 9 -16.16 -2.50 5.49
C VAL A 9 -14.87 -3.18 5.02
N ARG A 10 -14.57 -3.06 3.72
CA ARG A 10 -13.36 -3.62 3.09
C ARG A 10 -12.80 -2.58 2.12
N VAL A 11 -11.48 -2.61 1.95
CA VAL A 11 -10.79 -1.90 0.87
C VAL A 11 -10.55 -2.92 -0.23
N GLU A 12 -10.96 -2.61 -1.45
CA GLU A 12 -10.80 -3.49 -2.61
C GLU A 12 -9.91 -2.83 -3.67
N PRO A 13 -9.10 -3.61 -4.40
CA PRO A 13 -8.27 -3.09 -5.48
C PRO A 13 -9.13 -2.71 -6.69
N VAL A 14 -8.89 -1.54 -7.29
CA VAL A 14 -9.61 -1.05 -8.49
C VAL A 14 -8.68 -0.85 -9.68
N TYR A 15 -7.65 -1.70 -9.79
CA TYR A 15 -6.73 -1.66 -10.92
C TYR A 15 -7.44 -2.07 -12.22
N LYS A 16 -7.41 -1.24 -13.26
CA LYS A 16 -7.99 -1.60 -14.58
C LYS A 16 -7.30 -2.80 -15.21
N ASP A 17 -5.99 -2.92 -15.02
CA ASP A 17 -5.13 -3.90 -15.69
C ASP A 17 -4.23 -4.68 -14.70
N GLY A 18 -4.53 -4.62 -13.41
CA GLY A 18 -3.73 -5.21 -12.33
C GLY A 18 -2.58 -4.34 -11.83
N LEU A 19 -1.99 -4.76 -10.70
CA LEU A 19 -0.91 -4.03 -10.03
C LEU A 19 0.32 -3.86 -10.94
N ALA A 20 0.65 -4.90 -11.72
CA ALA A 20 1.81 -4.90 -12.62
C ALA A 20 1.79 -3.80 -13.68
N LYS A 21 0.61 -3.43 -14.21
CA LYS A 21 0.50 -2.32 -15.17
C LYS A 21 0.46 -0.96 -14.50
N ALA A 22 -0.17 -0.86 -13.33
CA ALA A 22 -0.31 0.41 -12.61
C ALA A 22 0.99 0.82 -11.88
N PHE A 23 1.70 -0.15 -11.31
CA PHE A 23 2.90 0.05 -10.49
C PHE A 23 3.97 -1.01 -10.83
N PRO A 24 4.57 -0.96 -12.04
CA PRO A 24 5.49 -2.00 -12.52
C PRO A 24 6.77 -2.15 -11.67
N ARG A 25 7.33 -1.06 -11.14
CA ARG A 25 8.56 -1.10 -10.33
C ARG A 25 8.26 -1.64 -8.94
N LEU A 26 7.16 -1.21 -8.33
CA LEU A 26 6.67 -1.80 -7.09
C LEU A 26 6.38 -3.29 -7.27
N GLN A 27 5.74 -3.68 -8.36
CA GLN A 27 5.48 -5.07 -8.69
C GLN A 27 6.77 -5.89 -8.77
N ALA A 28 7.80 -5.38 -9.45
CA ALA A 28 9.10 -6.04 -9.57
C ALA A 28 9.81 -6.17 -8.22
N LEU A 29 9.73 -5.13 -7.39
CA LEU A 29 10.26 -5.12 -6.03
C LEU A 29 9.59 -6.20 -5.17
N LEU A 30 8.26 -6.24 -5.16
CA LEU A 30 7.49 -7.19 -4.37
C LEU A 30 7.65 -8.65 -4.87
N SER A 31 7.92 -8.85 -6.17
CA SER A 31 8.18 -10.18 -6.78
C SER A 31 9.40 -10.87 -6.24
N GLN A 32 10.34 -10.11 -5.68
CA GLN A 32 11.53 -10.66 -5.06
C GLN A 32 11.26 -11.13 -3.62
N GLU A 33 10.20 -10.62 -2.97
CA GLU A 33 9.89 -10.87 -1.56
C GLU A 33 8.83 -11.95 -1.37
N ASP A 34 7.67 -11.82 -2.04
CA ASP A 34 6.56 -12.77 -1.90
C ASP A 34 5.70 -12.82 -3.16
N ASN A 35 5.85 -13.89 -3.92
CA ASN A 35 5.13 -14.13 -5.17
C ASN A 35 3.61 -14.35 -4.98
N ARG A 36 3.12 -14.58 -3.76
CA ARG A 36 1.69 -14.83 -3.49
C ARG A 36 0.88 -13.55 -3.51
N LEU A 37 1.41 -12.47 -2.92
CA LEU A 37 0.80 -11.13 -2.92
C LEU A 37 0.65 -10.54 -4.32
N ILE A 38 1.27 -11.15 -5.32
CA ILE A 38 1.36 -10.62 -6.69
C ILE A 38 0.28 -11.22 -7.58
N LYS A 39 -0.03 -12.49 -7.36
CA LYS A 39 -1.09 -13.17 -8.09
C LYS A 39 -2.46 -12.59 -7.77
N GLU A 40 -2.63 -12.00 -6.60
CA GLU A 40 -3.92 -11.49 -6.13
C GLU A 40 -4.13 -9.99 -6.37
N SER A 41 -3.09 -9.23 -6.79
CA SER A 41 -3.15 -7.76 -6.97
C SER A 41 -3.90 -7.06 -5.81
N PRO A 42 -3.42 -7.19 -4.55
CA PRO A 42 -4.06 -6.64 -3.38
C PRO A 42 -4.10 -5.11 -3.44
N PRO A 43 -5.03 -4.47 -2.72
CA PRO A 43 -5.08 -3.02 -2.65
C PRO A 43 -3.80 -2.47 -2.04
N LEU A 44 -3.41 -1.24 -2.42
CA LEU A 44 -2.21 -0.57 -1.88
C LEU A 44 -2.22 -0.49 -0.35
N TYR A 45 -3.41 -0.38 0.23
CA TYR A 45 -3.63 -0.43 1.68
C TYR A 45 -3.03 -1.69 2.34
N ASP A 46 -3.17 -2.84 1.70
CA ASP A 46 -2.68 -4.13 2.21
C ASP A 46 -1.19 -4.37 1.91
N LEU A 47 -0.59 -3.56 1.03
CA LEU A 47 0.85 -3.64 0.71
C LEU A 47 1.75 -2.89 1.70
N VAL A 48 1.17 -2.02 2.54
CA VAL A 48 1.92 -1.21 3.51
C VAL A 48 2.75 -2.03 4.48
N PRO A 49 2.26 -3.15 5.07
CA PRO A 49 3.08 -3.99 5.94
C PRO A 49 4.32 -4.56 5.24
N THR A 50 4.18 -4.96 3.98
CA THR A 50 5.31 -5.46 3.17
C THR A 50 6.34 -4.35 2.92
N LEU A 51 5.88 -3.12 2.66
CA LEU A 51 6.79 -1.97 2.53
C LEU A 51 7.53 -1.68 3.84
N VAL A 52 6.88 -1.84 4.99
CA VAL A 52 7.53 -1.70 6.32
C VAL A 52 8.56 -2.80 6.55
N ALA A 53 8.26 -4.04 6.18
CA ALA A 53 9.21 -5.13 6.28
C ALA A 53 10.46 -4.87 5.43
N LEU A 54 10.25 -4.38 4.19
CA LEU A 54 11.33 -3.95 3.31
C LEU A 54 12.16 -2.83 3.92
N SER A 55 11.55 -1.80 4.51
CA SER A 55 12.29 -0.67 5.09
C SER A 55 13.24 -1.06 6.25
N GLN A 56 12.99 -2.20 6.89
CA GLN A 56 13.82 -2.71 7.99
C GLN A 56 15.02 -3.54 7.51
N ARG A 57 15.10 -3.86 6.22
CA ARG A 57 16.20 -4.63 5.63
C ARG A 57 17.46 -3.80 5.48
N ARG A 58 18.59 -4.33 5.96
CA ARG A 58 19.90 -3.66 5.92
C ARG A 58 20.64 -3.85 4.59
N ASP A 59 20.17 -4.75 3.74
CA ASP A 59 20.80 -5.14 2.48
C ASP A 59 20.15 -4.49 1.25
N LEU A 60 19.23 -3.54 1.45
CA LEU A 60 18.61 -2.84 0.33
C LEU A 60 19.65 -1.99 -0.44
N PRO A 61 19.68 -2.08 -1.78
CA PRO A 61 20.46 -1.19 -2.64
C PRO A 61 20.22 0.29 -2.30
N GLY A 62 21.27 1.10 -2.26
CA GLY A 62 21.23 2.46 -1.70
C GLY A 62 20.06 3.34 -2.16
N LYS A 63 19.80 3.42 -3.48
CA LYS A 63 18.68 4.21 -4.02
C LYS A 63 17.30 3.66 -3.62
N LEU A 64 17.17 2.34 -3.54
CA LEU A 64 15.94 1.67 -3.12
C LEU A 64 15.68 1.89 -1.63
N GLY A 65 16.71 1.68 -0.80
CA GLY A 65 16.64 1.94 0.63
C GLY A 65 16.30 3.41 0.94
N GLU A 66 16.89 4.35 0.21
CA GLU A 66 16.60 5.78 0.38
C GLU A 66 15.15 6.14 0.02
N ALA A 67 14.64 5.62 -1.11
CA ALA A 67 13.26 5.86 -1.53
C ALA A 67 12.26 5.29 -0.51
N ILE A 68 12.46 4.04 -0.07
CA ILE A 68 11.61 3.39 0.92
C ILE A 68 11.70 4.10 2.28
N TYR A 69 12.89 4.52 2.71
CA TYR A 69 13.06 5.25 3.97
C TYR A 69 12.33 6.61 3.94
N ARG A 70 12.49 7.37 2.85
CA ARG A 70 11.93 8.71 2.71
C ARG A 70 10.40 8.70 2.58
N LEU A 71 9.86 7.78 1.78
CA LEU A 71 8.45 7.75 1.41
C LEU A 71 7.63 6.71 2.20
N GLY A 72 8.28 5.72 2.79
CA GLY A 72 7.63 4.67 3.57
C GLY A 72 6.97 5.20 4.84
N GLN A 73 7.63 6.11 5.58
CA GLN A 73 7.04 6.65 6.80
C GLN A 73 5.73 7.43 6.54
N PRO A 74 5.66 8.34 5.54
CA PRO A 74 4.38 8.94 5.11
C PRO A 74 3.30 7.91 4.77
N ILE A 75 3.63 6.88 3.99
CA ILE A 75 2.69 5.81 3.58
C ILE A 75 2.11 5.10 4.81
N VAL A 76 2.95 4.76 5.79
CA VAL A 76 2.52 4.13 7.05
C VAL A 76 1.57 5.03 7.83
N GLN A 77 1.89 6.33 7.93
CA GLN A 77 1.04 7.28 8.66
C GLN A 77 -0.32 7.46 7.99
N ILE A 78 -0.38 7.48 6.66
CA ILE A 78 -1.65 7.55 5.92
C ILE A 78 -2.48 6.29 6.18
N ARG A 79 -1.87 5.10 6.11
CA ARG A 79 -2.55 3.83 6.41
C ARG A 79 -3.14 3.82 7.82
N LEU A 80 -2.38 4.24 8.83
CA LEU A 80 -2.84 4.26 10.22
C LEU A 80 -4.05 5.18 10.39
N LYS A 81 -4.01 6.38 9.79
CA LYS A 81 -5.15 7.30 9.78
C LYS A 81 -6.36 6.71 9.05
N ALA A 82 -6.13 5.99 7.94
CA ALA A 82 -7.20 5.34 7.20
C ALA A 82 -7.84 4.21 8.03
N GLU A 83 -7.03 3.41 8.74
CA GLU A 83 -7.54 2.39 9.67
C GLU A 83 -8.39 3.00 10.79
N GLU A 84 -7.94 4.11 11.38
CA GLU A 84 -8.69 4.85 12.39
C GLU A 84 -10.02 5.37 11.82
N ALA A 85 -10.00 5.95 10.62
CA ALA A 85 -11.20 6.45 9.96
C ALA A 85 -12.20 5.32 9.63
N LEU A 86 -11.72 4.18 9.13
CA LEU A 86 -12.53 3.01 8.85
C LEU A 86 -13.15 2.42 10.13
N SER A 87 -12.34 2.27 11.18
CA SER A 87 -12.78 1.76 12.48
C SER A 87 -13.78 2.70 13.16
N GLY A 88 -13.59 4.01 12.96
CA GLY A 88 -14.48 5.07 13.44
C GLY A 88 -15.68 5.34 12.53
N TRP A 89 -15.91 4.55 11.48
CA TRP A 89 -17.03 4.71 10.53
C TRP A 89 -17.07 6.05 9.79
N ARG A 90 -15.91 6.70 9.67
CA ARG A 90 -15.74 8.00 8.99
C ARG A 90 -15.41 7.79 7.52
N LEU A 91 -16.36 7.23 6.76
CA LEU A 91 -16.13 6.75 5.38
C LEU A 91 -15.59 7.83 4.43
N ALA A 92 -16.11 9.05 4.47
CA ALA A 92 -15.60 10.15 3.63
C ALA A 92 -14.15 10.54 3.97
N ALA A 93 -13.76 10.45 5.24
CA ALA A 93 -12.37 10.67 5.64
C ALA A 93 -11.48 9.50 5.22
N ALA A 94 -11.97 8.27 5.32
CA ALA A 94 -11.27 7.08 4.86
C ALA A 94 -11.03 7.14 3.34
N GLU A 95 -12.03 7.49 2.55
CA GLU A 95 -11.91 7.64 1.10
C GLU A 95 -10.84 8.67 0.72
N LYS A 96 -10.85 9.84 1.36
CA LYS A 96 -9.79 10.84 1.15
C LYS A 96 -8.41 10.28 1.47
N LEU A 97 -8.26 9.57 2.59
CA LEU A 97 -6.98 8.99 3.00
C LEU A 97 -6.53 7.86 2.07
N LEU A 98 -7.45 7.12 1.46
CA LEU A 98 -7.12 6.12 0.44
C LEU A 98 -6.59 6.80 -0.84
N ASN A 99 -7.19 7.93 -1.25
CA ASN A 99 -6.64 8.73 -2.37
C ASN A 99 -5.24 9.29 -2.03
N ASP A 100 -5.06 9.82 -0.82
CA ASP A 100 -3.74 10.29 -0.35
C ASP A 100 -2.71 9.13 -0.35
N LEU A 101 -3.16 7.90 -0.07
CA LEU A 101 -2.32 6.71 -0.09
C LEU A 101 -1.91 6.36 -1.54
N GLU A 102 -2.83 6.45 -2.50
CA GLU A 102 -2.53 6.26 -3.92
C GLU A 102 -1.46 7.25 -4.40
N ASP A 103 -1.59 8.53 -4.06
CA ASP A 103 -0.61 9.56 -4.40
C ASP A 103 0.78 9.26 -3.81
N ALA A 104 0.82 8.80 -2.56
CA ALA A 104 2.07 8.44 -1.90
C ALA A 104 2.75 7.23 -2.55
N PHE A 105 1.98 6.22 -2.95
CA PHE A 105 2.50 5.07 -3.72
C PHE A 105 2.94 5.46 -5.13
N ALA A 106 2.24 6.39 -5.79
CA ALA A 106 2.65 6.93 -7.09
C ALA A 106 3.98 7.67 -7.00
N ALA A 107 4.19 8.45 -5.93
CA ALA A 107 5.47 9.09 -5.65
C ALA A 107 6.59 8.06 -5.39
N LEU A 108 6.28 6.98 -4.64
CA LEU A 108 7.22 5.88 -4.41
C LEU A 108 7.61 5.21 -5.72
N GLU A 109 6.64 4.84 -6.56
CA GLU A 109 6.88 4.24 -7.88
C GLU A 109 7.84 5.07 -8.74
N GLN A 110 7.67 6.39 -8.75
CA GLN A 110 8.56 7.29 -9.49
C GLN A 110 9.99 7.32 -8.92
N ALA A 111 10.14 7.18 -7.61
CA ALA A 111 11.42 7.16 -6.91
C ALA A 111 12.15 5.81 -6.98
N LEU A 112 11.43 4.71 -7.20
CA LEU A 112 12.01 3.38 -7.36
C LEU A 112 12.89 3.30 -8.62
N PRO A 113 13.98 2.51 -8.59
CA PRO A 113 14.80 2.29 -9.78
C PRO A 113 13.96 1.66 -10.92
N PRO A 114 14.25 2.00 -12.19
CA PRO A 114 13.57 1.38 -13.32
C PRO A 114 13.86 -0.13 -13.36
N VAL A 115 12.87 -0.89 -13.82
CA VAL A 115 12.97 -2.33 -14.11
C VAL A 115 13.64 -2.54 -15.46
#